data_AF-A0A1H6S104-F1
#
_entry.id   AF-A0A1H6S104-F1
#
_cell.length_a   1.000
_cell.length_b   1.000
_cell.length_c   1.000
_cell.angle_alpha   90.00
_cell.angle_beta   90.00
_cell.angle_gamma   90.00
#
_symmetry.space_group_name_H-M   'P 1'
#
loop_
_entity.id
_entity.type
_entity.pdbx_description
1 polymer ?
#
loop_
_entity_poly.entity_id
_entity_poly.type
_entity_poly.pdbx_seq_one_letter_code
_entity_poly.pdbx_strand_id
1 'polypeptide(L)'
;MNQTKLLQQLGCLLFLIQISYSQVGIGTTTPEGALDIISTNDGLLIPRVALTNTSTATITTPIKSELVYNTATVGDVTPGYYYWETTPTVASDRWIRLVATGSNWSITGNSGTSPGTNFIGTTDAQDFRIKTGVGGIDRWNISNTNNGQLQSYSIGTAAVPTYSWQTDPNTGIFSPGISILGFSTNSNERMRIESDGDVGIGTSSAAYKLSVRHDQDGYGVMSVDNATAGGFSGIYLLQGTSYRGHIGYVNTGGVSTFGGKGSYQLASGNRHMLFSTNSGAETYLERMIIAQDGRVGINTNPTNLSATIQPTSNLQVNGSVAVGVIRVTVGAGNVTYTVPSTISKLILDASGGSTLTVELPDPTTCTGRLISVSRGTGTKTITIDPVGANNIQNLDGTITSTTSLPAHSAAGAGINIQFWSDGVNWYR
;
A
#
# COMPACT_ATOMS: atom_id res chain seq x y z
N MET A 1 -104.91 53.83 -34.44
CA MET A 1 -104.30 52.58 -33.95
C MET A 1 -103.52 51.96 -35.12
N ASN A 2 -102.19 51.84 -35.24
CA ASN A 2 -101.01 52.15 -34.44
C ASN A 2 -99.76 52.14 -35.36
N GLN A 3 -99.45 53.22 -36.08
CA GLN A 3 -98.16 53.32 -36.83
C GLN A 3 -96.96 53.52 -35.87
N THR A 4 -97.20 54.08 -34.68
CA THR A 4 -96.22 54.21 -33.59
C THR A 4 -95.87 52.89 -32.90
N LYS A 5 -96.74 51.87 -32.93
CA LYS A 5 -96.40 50.54 -32.39
C LYS A 5 -95.55 49.72 -33.36
N LEU A 6 -95.68 49.93 -34.68
CA LEU A 6 -94.87 49.21 -35.67
C LEU A 6 -93.42 49.73 -35.67
N LEU A 7 -93.19 51.03 -35.50
CA LEU A 7 -91.82 51.57 -35.33
C LEU A 7 -91.20 51.25 -33.96
N GLN A 8 -91.99 51.16 -32.88
CA GLN A 8 -91.49 50.65 -31.58
C GLN A 8 -91.19 49.14 -31.63
N GLN A 9 -91.95 48.35 -32.38
CA GLN A 9 -91.68 46.93 -32.57
C GLN A 9 -90.53 46.67 -33.54
N LEU A 10 -90.31 47.52 -34.55
CA LEU A 10 -89.18 47.42 -35.48
C LEU A 10 -87.87 47.96 -34.87
N GLY A 11 -87.95 48.96 -33.99
CA GLY A 11 -86.80 49.48 -33.23
C GLY A 11 -86.33 48.55 -32.10
N CYS A 12 -87.24 47.80 -31.47
CA CYS A 12 -86.88 46.76 -30.50
C CYS A 12 -86.27 45.49 -31.14
N LEU A 13 -86.49 45.27 -32.44
CA LEU A 13 -85.95 44.11 -33.15
C LEU A 13 -84.53 44.34 -33.71
N LEU A 14 -84.06 45.59 -33.77
CA LEU A 14 -82.75 45.96 -34.32
C LEU A 14 -81.65 46.17 -33.28
N PHE A 15 -81.93 45.95 -31.99
CA PHE A 15 -80.96 46.09 -30.90
C PHE A 15 -80.93 44.79 -30.11
N LEU A 16 -80.19 43.77 -30.59
CA LEU A 16 -79.62 42.64 -29.83
C LEU A 16 -79.15 41.54 -30.81
N ILE A 17 -78.14 41.84 -31.63
CA ILE A 17 -77.26 40.79 -32.17
C ILE A 17 -75.92 40.97 -31.47
N GLN A 18 -75.89 40.64 -30.19
CA GLN A 18 -74.63 40.34 -29.52
C GLN A 18 -74.29 38.90 -29.90
N ILE A 19 -73.15 38.70 -30.57
CA ILE A 19 -72.57 37.37 -30.71
C ILE A 19 -72.11 36.97 -29.31
N SER A 20 -72.99 36.34 -28.55
CA SER A 20 -72.63 35.76 -27.25
C SER A 20 -71.82 34.50 -27.51
N TYR A 21 -70.53 34.51 -27.19
CA TYR A 21 -69.77 33.27 -27.07
C TYR A 21 -70.37 32.49 -25.89
N SER A 22 -71.13 31.43 -26.18
CA SER A 22 -71.73 30.60 -25.12
C SER A 22 -70.68 29.62 -24.61
N GLN A 23 -69.90 30.06 -23.62
CA GLN A 23 -69.16 29.14 -22.75
C GLN A 23 -70.14 28.23 -22.00
N VAL A 24 -69.86 26.93 -21.98
CA VAL A 24 -70.68 25.94 -21.28
C VAL A 24 -70.18 25.84 -19.85
N GLY A 25 -70.95 26.40 -18.91
CA GLY A 25 -70.76 26.18 -17.49
C GLY A 25 -71.62 25.03 -16.99
N ILE A 26 -71.00 24.05 -16.35
CA ILE A 26 -71.70 23.01 -15.59
C ILE A 26 -71.33 23.19 -14.12
N GLY A 27 -72.29 23.59 -13.28
CA GLY A 27 -72.03 23.89 -11.87
C GLY A 27 -71.39 25.25 -11.59
N THR A 28 -71.18 26.10 -12.61
CA THR A 28 -70.70 27.49 -12.49
C THR A 28 -71.46 28.44 -13.41
N THR A 29 -71.70 29.66 -12.95
CA THR A 29 -72.30 30.75 -13.77
C THR A 29 -71.26 31.67 -14.39
N THR A 30 -69.99 31.53 -14.02
CA THR A 30 -68.86 32.28 -14.58
C THR A 30 -67.77 31.33 -15.10
N PRO A 31 -68.00 30.61 -16.20
CA PRO A 31 -66.99 29.72 -16.78
C PRO A 31 -65.67 30.43 -17.11
N GLU A 32 -64.54 29.78 -16.81
CA GLU A 32 -63.19 30.27 -17.13
C GLU A 32 -62.67 29.76 -18.50
N GLY A 33 -63.46 28.95 -19.21
CA GLY A 33 -63.12 28.41 -20.54
C GLY A 33 -64.35 28.03 -21.36
N ALA A 34 -64.13 27.45 -22.55
CA ALA A 34 -65.21 27.05 -23.46
C ALA A 34 -66.15 25.98 -22.85
N LEU A 35 -65.60 25.11 -21.99
CA LEU A 35 -66.31 24.21 -21.11
C LEU A 35 -65.65 24.27 -19.74
N ASP A 36 -66.41 24.62 -18.71
CA ASP A 36 -65.95 24.66 -17.32
C ASP A 36 -66.93 23.86 -16.45
N ILE A 37 -66.40 22.91 -15.69
CA ILE A 37 -67.17 21.98 -14.88
C ILE A 37 -66.70 22.12 -13.43
N ILE A 38 -67.54 22.70 -12.57
CA ILE A 38 -67.29 22.78 -11.13
C ILE A 38 -68.17 21.75 -10.44
N SER A 39 -67.54 20.75 -9.82
CA SER A 39 -68.18 19.78 -8.94
C SER A 39 -67.25 19.43 -7.78
N THR A 40 -67.81 19.29 -6.59
CA THR A 40 -67.07 18.84 -5.40
C THR A 40 -67.21 17.34 -5.14
N ASN A 41 -68.12 16.66 -5.85
CA ASN A 41 -68.49 15.27 -5.57
C ASN A 41 -68.63 14.38 -6.82
N ASP A 42 -68.47 14.93 -8.02
CA ASP A 42 -68.58 14.19 -9.29
C ASP A 42 -67.51 14.68 -10.29
N GLY A 43 -67.27 13.89 -11.33
CA GLY A 43 -66.29 14.17 -12.37
C GLY A 43 -66.89 14.19 -13.77
N LEU A 44 -66.02 14.29 -14.78
CA LEU A 44 -66.40 14.16 -16.18
C LEU A 44 -66.35 12.68 -16.60
N LEU A 45 -67.50 12.12 -16.99
CA LEU A 45 -67.56 10.77 -17.54
C LEU A 45 -67.28 10.79 -19.05
N ILE A 46 -66.13 10.28 -19.44
CA ILE A 46 -65.73 10.12 -20.83
C ILE A 46 -66.41 8.88 -21.46
N PRO A 47 -66.80 8.93 -22.75
CA PRO A 47 -67.39 7.78 -23.43
C PRO A 47 -66.57 6.50 -23.27
N ARG A 48 -67.23 5.41 -22.84
CA ARG A 48 -66.62 4.08 -22.65
C ARG A 48 -66.79 3.27 -23.93
N VAL A 49 -65.70 3.00 -24.62
CA VAL A 49 -65.71 2.36 -25.96
C VAL A 49 -64.81 1.14 -25.92
N ALA A 50 -65.27 -0.01 -26.42
CA ALA A 50 -64.42 -1.21 -26.54
C ALA A 50 -63.58 -1.11 -27.82
N LEU A 51 -62.31 -0.73 -27.69
CA LEU A 51 -61.37 -0.67 -28.81
C LEU A 51 -60.92 -2.08 -29.23
N THR A 52 -60.63 -2.29 -30.51
CA THR A 52 -60.17 -3.60 -31.04
C THR A 52 -58.65 -3.67 -31.25
N ASN A 53 -58.02 -2.54 -31.54
CA ASN A 53 -56.57 -2.29 -31.58
C ASN A 53 -56.35 -0.76 -31.69
N THR A 54 -55.10 -0.30 -31.65
CA THR A 54 -54.80 1.14 -31.78
C THR A 54 -55.00 1.69 -33.18
N SER A 55 -54.90 0.86 -34.23
CA SER A 55 -54.86 1.31 -35.63
C SER A 55 -56.23 1.37 -36.32
N THR A 56 -57.30 0.94 -35.64
CA THR A 56 -58.65 0.87 -36.21
C THR A 56 -59.54 1.98 -35.65
N ALA A 57 -60.16 2.76 -36.53
CA ALA A 57 -61.20 3.72 -36.16
C ALA A 57 -62.49 2.98 -35.75
N THR A 58 -62.58 2.60 -34.46
CA THR A 58 -63.75 1.92 -33.88
C THR A 58 -64.95 2.84 -33.69
N ILE A 59 -64.73 4.14 -33.71
CA ILE A 59 -65.77 5.17 -33.82
C ILE A 59 -65.87 5.56 -35.29
N THR A 60 -67.08 5.76 -35.79
CA THR A 60 -67.30 6.25 -37.15
C THR A 60 -66.81 7.70 -37.25
N THR A 61 -65.86 7.96 -38.16
CA THR A 61 -65.27 9.29 -38.42
C THR A 61 -64.69 9.99 -37.17
N PRO A 62 -63.71 9.38 -36.49
CA PRO A 62 -63.13 10.00 -35.30
C PRO A 62 -62.34 11.25 -35.66
N ILE A 63 -62.41 12.27 -34.81
CA ILE A 63 -61.75 13.57 -35.03
C ILE A 63 -60.48 13.64 -34.17
N LYS A 64 -59.45 14.35 -34.65
CA LYS A 64 -58.23 14.57 -33.88
C LYS A 64 -58.55 15.08 -32.47
N SER A 65 -57.92 14.47 -31.47
CA SER A 65 -58.10 14.72 -30.04
C SER A 65 -59.43 14.25 -29.44
N GLU A 66 -60.25 13.47 -30.15
CA GLU A 66 -61.42 12.81 -29.57
C GLU A 66 -60.99 11.81 -28.48
N LEU A 67 -61.54 11.94 -27.27
CA LEU A 67 -61.15 11.20 -26.07
C LEU A 67 -62.17 10.12 -25.69
N VAL A 68 -61.68 8.91 -25.43
CA VAL A 68 -62.49 7.78 -24.96
C VAL A 68 -61.80 7.04 -23.82
N TYR A 69 -62.58 6.33 -23.01
CA TYR A 69 -62.07 5.31 -22.10
C TYR A 69 -62.23 3.93 -22.75
N ASN A 70 -61.13 3.29 -23.12
CA ASN A 70 -61.15 1.92 -23.60
C ASN A 70 -61.54 0.95 -22.47
N THR A 71 -62.44 0.03 -22.74
CA THR A 71 -62.86 -1.02 -21.79
C THR A 71 -62.32 -2.41 -22.12
N ALA A 72 -61.74 -2.61 -23.30
CA ALA A 72 -61.33 -3.92 -23.78
C ALA A 72 -59.83 -4.23 -23.52
N THR A 73 -59.53 -5.52 -23.35
CA THR A 73 -58.16 -6.06 -23.39
C THR A 73 -58.07 -6.96 -24.62
N VAL A 74 -57.68 -6.40 -25.77
CA VAL A 74 -57.65 -7.09 -27.08
C VAL A 74 -56.61 -6.43 -27.97
N GLY A 75 -55.90 -7.20 -28.81
CA GLY A 75 -54.83 -6.66 -29.64
C GLY A 75 -53.73 -6.00 -28.80
N ASP A 76 -53.43 -4.74 -29.10
CA ASP A 76 -52.45 -3.90 -28.41
C ASP A 76 -53.07 -2.89 -27.44
N VAL A 77 -54.38 -2.97 -27.18
CA VAL A 77 -55.08 -2.07 -26.25
C VAL A 77 -55.41 -2.76 -24.92
N THR A 78 -55.26 -2.01 -23.84
CA THR A 78 -55.74 -2.34 -22.49
C THR A 78 -56.66 -1.25 -21.96
N PRO A 79 -57.47 -1.50 -20.91
CA PRO A 79 -58.31 -0.46 -20.33
C PRO A 79 -57.56 0.82 -19.95
N GLY A 80 -58.17 1.97 -20.23
CA GLY A 80 -57.57 3.29 -19.99
C GLY A 80 -58.02 4.35 -20.98
N TYR A 81 -57.54 5.58 -20.82
CA TYR A 81 -57.87 6.69 -21.71
C TYR A 81 -57.06 6.65 -23.01
N TYR A 82 -57.73 6.84 -24.14
CA TYR A 82 -57.14 6.95 -25.47
C TYR A 82 -57.71 8.18 -26.17
N TYR A 83 -56.88 8.86 -26.96
CA TYR A 83 -57.34 9.89 -27.87
C TYR A 83 -57.02 9.54 -29.32
N TRP A 84 -57.85 10.00 -30.25
CA TRP A 84 -57.60 9.80 -31.67
C TRP A 84 -56.56 10.81 -32.18
N GLU A 85 -55.49 10.33 -32.79
CA GLU A 85 -54.50 11.17 -33.44
C GLU A 85 -54.57 10.99 -34.95
N THR A 86 -54.64 12.10 -35.68
CA THR A 86 -54.55 12.10 -37.15
C THR A 86 -53.19 12.59 -37.62
N THR A 87 -52.68 11.95 -38.65
CA THR A 87 -51.45 12.24 -39.36
C THR A 87 -51.75 12.88 -40.71
N PRO A 88 -50.82 13.64 -41.31
CA PRO A 88 -51.04 14.25 -42.62
C PRO A 88 -51.39 13.27 -43.75
N THR A 89 -51.11 11.98 -43.60
CA THR A 89 -51.24 10.98 -44.66
C THR A 89 -52.26 9.87 -44.40
N VAL A 90 -53.15 10.00 -43.40
CA VAL A 90 -54.19 9.03 -42.91
C VAL A 90 -53.71 7.61 -42.57
N ALA A 91 -52.62 7.13 -43.16
CA ALA A 91 -52.07 5.78 -43.01
C ALA A 91 -51.43 5.52 -41.63
N SER A 92 -51.38 6.53 -40.76
CA SER A 92 -50.82 6.40 -39.41
C SER A 92 -51.76 6.89 -38.32
N ASP A 93 -53.02 7.21 -38.68
CA ASP A 93 -54.05 7.63 -37.74
C ASP A 93 -54.34 6.48 -36.77
N ARG A 94 -54.35 6.79 -35.47
CA ARG A 94 -54.44 5.76 -34.43
C ARG A 94 -54.94 6.32 -33.12
N TRP A 95 -55.46 5.43 -32.29
CA TRP A 95 -55.66 5.66 -30.87
C TRP A 95 -54.31 5.72 -30.14
N ILE A 96 -54.04 6.83 -29.48
CA ILE A 96 -52.88 7.00 -28.59
C ILE A 96 -53.37 6.92 -27.15
N ARG A 97 -52.79 6.02 -26.36
CA ARG A 97 -53.07 5.93 -24.94
C ARG A 97 -52.54 7.17 -24.22
N LEU A 98 -53.39 7.88 -23.48
CA LEU A 98 -53.03 9.13 -22.82
C LEU A 98 -51.93 8.95 -21.76
N VAL A 99 -51.84 7.76 -21.15
CA VAL A 99 -50.73 7.35 -20.30
C VAL A 99 -50.48 5.86 -20.52
N ALA A 100 -49.37 5.51 -21.15
CA ALA A 100 -48.88 4.13 -21.12
C ALA A 100 -48.27 3.87 -19.73
N THR A 101 -48.97 3.10 -18.91
CA THR A 101 -48.39 2.52 -17.69
C THR A 101 -47.11 1.75 -18.07
N GLY A 102 -45.95 2.18 -17.58
CA GLY A 102 -44.67 1.44 -17.74
C GLY A 102 -43.64 2.01 -18.73
N SER A 103 -43.88 3.16 -19.37
CA SER A 103 -42.89 3.76 -20.30
C SER A 103 -41.74 4.52 -19.63
N ASN A 104 -41.81 4.76 -18.31
CA ASN A 104 -40.80 5.47 -17.53
C ASN A 104 -40.20 4.59 -16.44
N TRP A 105 -39.02 4.96 -15.94
CA TRP A 105 -38.52 4.40 -14.69
C TRP A 105 -39.24 5.04 -13.50
N SER A 106 -39.97 4.25 -12.72
CA SER A 106 -40.67 4.74 -11.53
C SER A 106 -39.69 5.04 -10.38
N ILE A 107 -40.01 6.03 -9.55
CA ILE A 107 -39.26 6.36 -8.32
C ILE A 107 -39.35 5.28 -7.24
N THR A 108 -40.34 4.39 -7.34
CA THR A 108 -40.47 3.21 -6.46
C THR A 108 -39.91 1.94 -7.12
N GLY A 109 -39.31 2.06 -8.29
CA GLY A 109 -38.84 0.94 -9.11
C GLY A 109 -39.92 0.34 -10.02
N ASN A 110 -39.44 -0.42 -11.01
CA ASN A 110 -40.27 -1.15 -11.99
C ASN A 110 -40.13 -2.66 -11.75
N SER A 111 -41.21 -3.43 -11.88
CA SER A 111 -41.21 -4.90 -11.89
C SER A 111 -41.33 -5.45 -13.32
N GLY A 112 -40.92 -6.71 -13.55
CA GLY A 112 -41.09 -7.39 -14.84
C GLY A 112 -40.16 -6.93 -15.97
N THR A 113 -38.99 -6.39 -15.66
CA THR A 113 -38.03 -5.92 -16.67
C THR A 113 -37.31 -7.07 -17.40
N SER A 114 -36.98 -6.84 -18.67
CA SER A 114 -36.15 -7.71 -19.50
C SER A 114 -34.77 -7.07 -19.73
N PRO A 115 -33.66 -7.69 -19.25
CA PRO A 115 -32.31 -7.22 -19.52
C PRO A 115 -32.04 -7.12 -21.04
N GLY A 116 -31.58 -5.96 -21.49
CA GLY A 116 -31.33 -5.66 -22.92
C GLY A 116 -32.46 -4.89 -23.62
N THR A 117 -33.68 -4.89 -23.05
CA THR A 117 -34.79 -4.04 -23.52
C THR A 117 -35.09 -2.90 -22.55
N ASN A 118 -35.04 -3.16 -21.24
CA ASN A 118 -35.33 -2.15 -20.21
C ASN A 118 -34.05 -1.73 -19.49
N PHE A 119 -33.79 -0.42 -19.44
CA PHE A 119 -32.64 0.14 -18.73
C PHE A 119 -32.93 1.59 -18.31
N ILE A 120 -32.14 2.08 -17.35
CA ILE A 120 -32.02 3.51 -17.04
C ILE A 120 -30.81 4.01 -17.83
N GLY A 121 -31.00 4.98 -18.72
CA GLY A 121 -29.90 5.51 -19.52
C GLY A 121 -30.37 6.24 -20.76
N THR A 122 -29.41 6.47 -21.66
CA THR A 122 -29.59 7.08 -22.98
C THR A 122 -29.35 6.05 -24.08
N THR A 123 -29.90 6.27 -25.27
CA THR A 123 -29.67 5.43 -26.47
C THR A 123 -28.75 6.08 -27.49
N ASP A 124 -28.39 7.34 -27.29
CA ASP A 124 -27.48 8.11 -28.12
C ASP A 124 -26.08 8.17 -27.49
N ALA A 125 -25.13 8.79 -28.21
CA ALA A 125 -23.75 8.95 -27.79
C ALA A 125 -23.58 10.09 -26.74
N GLN A 126 -24.47 10.12 -25.75
CA GLN A 126 -24.46 11.11 -24.67
C GLN A 126 -24.24 10.43 -23.32
N ASP A 127 -23.64 11.20 -22.42
CA ASP A 127 -23.38 10.87 -21.04
C ASP A 127 -24.66 10.63 -20.22
N PHE A 128 -24.70 9.59 -19.38
CA PHE A 128 -25.75 9.44 -18.37
C PHE A 128 -25.34 10.18 -17.08
N ARG A 129 -26.07 11.25 -16.75
CA ARG A 129 -25.75 12.12 -15.60
C ARG A 129 -26.78 12.01 -14.48
N ILE A 130 -26.28 11.86 -13.25
CA ILE A 130 -27.07 11.90 -12.02
C ILE A 130 -26.94 13.30 -11.41
N LYS A 131 -28.08 13.97 -11.23
CA LYS A 131 -28.17 15.36 -10.74
C LYS A 131 -29.03 15.46 -9.48
N THR A 132 -28.74 16.40 -8.59
CA THR A 132 -29.59 16.75 -7.43
C THR A 132 -29.61 18.26 -7.16
N GLY A 133 -30.58 18.74 -6.39
CA GLY A 133 -30.69 20.15 -6.00
C GLY A 133 -31.44 21.02 -7.01
N VAL A 134 -31.85 22.21 -6.57
CA VAL A 134 -32.51 23.21 -7.42
C VAL A 134 -31.56 23.61 -8.55
N GLY A 135 -32.03 23.53 -9.80
CA GLY A 135 -31.22 23.82 -10.99
C GLY A 135 -30.40 22.65 -11.54
N GLY A 136 -30.45 21.46 -10.93
CA GLY A 136 -29.90 20.23 -11.51
C GLY A 136 -28.36 20.12 -11.44
N ILE A 137 -27.80 20.17 -10.23
CA ILE A 137 -26.35 20.08 -10.01
C ILE A 137 -25.86 18.67 -10.33
N ASP A 138 -24.89 18.56 -11.24
CA ASP A 138 -24.22 17.31 -11.60
C ASP A 138 -23.47 16.70 -10.39
N ARG A 139 -23.74 15.41 -10.12
CA ARG A 139 -23.10 14.66 -9.02
C ARG A 139 -22.21 13.56 -9.57
N TRP A 140 -22.75 12.76 -10.47
CA TRP A 140 -22.07 11.63 -11.10
C TRP A 140 -22.37 11.54 -12.58
N ASN A 141 -21.45 10.95 -13.32
CA ASN A 141 -21.50 10.74 -14.75
C ASN A 141 -21.09 9.31 -15.10
N ILE A 142 -21.76 8.70 -16.06
CA ILE A 142 -21.22 7.57 -16.84
C ILE A 142 -20.89 8.15 -18.21
N SER A 143 -19.58 8.33 -18.47
CA SER A 143 -19.11 9.03 -19.66
C SER A 143 -19.16 8.16 -20.90
N ASN A 144 -19.82 8.64 -21.96
CA ASN A 144 -19.77 8.02 -23.27
C ASN A 144 -18.37 8.18 -23.91
N THR A 145 -17.79 9.38 -23.84
CA THR A 145 -16.46 9.67 -24.40
C THR A 145 -15.36 8.79 -23.80
N ASN A 146 -15.47 8.49 -22.51
CA ASN A 146 -14.49 7.66 -21.78
C ASN A 146 -14.95 6.20 -21.63
N ASN A 147 -15.68 5.68 -22.62
CA ASN A 147 -16.09 4.28 -22.72
C ASN A 147 -16.75 3.72 -21.44
N GLY A 148 -17.69 4.49 -20.87
CA GLY A 148 -18.45 4.11 -19.68
C GLY A 148 -17.77 4.43 -18.35
N GLN A 149 -16.72 5.27 -18.34
CA GLN A 149 -16.07 5.67 -17.08
C GLN A 149 -17.07 6.32 -16.12
N LEU A 150 -17.13 5.81 -14.88
CA LEU A 150 -17.83 6.46 -13.77
C LEU A 150 -17.00 7.63 -13.26
N GLN A 151 -17.56 8.84 -13.32
CA GLN A 151 -16.88 10.06 -12.90
C GLN A 151 -17.73 10.79 -11.85
N SER A 152 -17.07 11.34 -10.84
CA SER A 152 -17.69 12.32 -9.97
C SER A 152 -17.33 13.73 -10.44
N TYR A 153 -18.25 14.66 -10.25
CA TYR A 153 -17.99 16.08 -10.46
C TYR A 153 -17.27 16.75 -9.27
N SER A 154 -17.11 16.04 -8.16
CA SER A 154 -16.31 16.48 -7.01
C SER A 154 -15.09 15.58 -6.85
N ILE A 155 -13.93 16.19 -6.63
CA ILE A 155 -12.69 15.48 -6.28
C ILE A 155 -12.68 15.02 -4.82
N GLY A 156 -13.59 15.55 -3.99
CA GLY A 156 -13.67 15.24 -2.57
C GLY A 156 -12.49 15.81 -1.75
N THR A 157 -12.52 15.56 -0.45
CA THR A 157 -11.42 15.82 0.49
C THR A 157 -11.29 14.65 1.44
N ALA A 158 -10.25 14.62 2.28
CA ALA A 158 -10.15 13.59 3.31
C ALA A 158 -11.36 13.59 4.29
N ALA A 159 -11.95 14.76 4.56
CA ALA A 159 -13.11 14.90 5.42
C ALA A 159 -14.44 14.55 4.73
N VAL A 160 -14.50 14.73 3.41
CA VAL A 160 -15.67 14.43 2.59
C VAL A 160 -15.20 13.76 1.29
N PRO A 161 -14.81 12.48 1.35
CA PRO A 161 -14.37 11.76 0.17
C PRO A 161 -15.49 11.63 -0.86
N THR A 162 -15.11 11.54 -2.14
CA THR A 162 -16.04 11.43 -3.27
C THR A 162 -16.90 10.17 -3.19
N TYR A 163 -16.28 9.06 -2.80
CA TYR A 163 -16.96 7.80 -2.52
C TYR A 163 -16.84 7.51 -1.03
N SER A 164 -17.97 7.38 -0.35
CA SER A 164 -18.07 7.25 1.11
C SER A 164 -19.35 6.53 1.52
N TRP A 165 -19.46 6.19 2.80
CA TRP A 165 -20.63 5.48 3.33
C TRP A 165 -21.63 6.45 3.94
N GLN A 166 -22.92 6.18 3.75
CA GLN A 166 -23.99 7.06 4.24
C GLN A 166 -23.89 7.35 5.75
N THR A 167 -23.51 6.35 6.54
CA THR A 167 -23.35 6.46 8.00
C THR A 167 -21.91 6.74 8.44
N ASP A 168 -20.96 6.71 7.51
CA ASP A 168 -19.55 7.02 7.76
C ASP A 168 -19.00 7.89 6.61
N PRO A 169 -19.43 9.17 6.54
CA PRO A 169 -19.17 10.01 5.38
C PRO A 169 -17.72 10.51 5.31
N ASN A 170 -16.90 10.27 6.35
CA ASN A 170 -15.51 10.72 6.44
C ASN A 170 -14.49 9.60 6.17
N THR A 171 -14.97 8.42 5.79
CA THR A 171 -14.18 7.27 5.36
C THR A 171 -14.45 6.99 3.89
N GLY A 172 -13.40 6.91 3.05
CA GLY A 172 -13.61 6.76 1.62
C GLY A 172 -12.41 7.03 0.71
N ILE A 173 -12.72 7.32 -0.55
CA ILE A 173 -11.76 7.56 -1.65
C ILE A 173 -12.00 8.95 -2.23
N PHE A 174 -10.92 9.68 -2.48
CA PHE A 174 -10.94 11.04 -3.05
C PHE A 174 -9.70 11.30 -3.92
N SER A 175 -9.68 12.43 -4.61
CA SER A 175 -8.57 12.86 -5.47
C SER A 175 -7.92 14.11 -4.85
N PRO A 176 -6.83 13.98 -4.06
CA PRO A 176 -6.17 15.13 -3.41
C PRO A 176 -5.47 16.08 -4.40
N GLY A 177 -5.29 15.67 -5.66
CA GLY A 177 -4.72 16.47 -6.73
C GLY A 177 -4.90 15.80 -8.09
N ILE A 178 -4.27 16.36 -9.13
CA ILE A 178 -4.33 15.83 -10.50
C ILE A 178 -3.58 14.51 -10.57
N SER A 179 -4.25 13.46 -11.04
CA SER A 179 -3.66 12.11 -11.19
C SER A 179 -3.17 11.50 -9.88
N ILE A 180 -3.73 11.91 -8.74
CA ILE A 180 -3.40 11.38 -7.41
C ILE A 180 -4.64 10.73 -6.81
N LEU A 181 -4.49 9.56 -6.20
CA LEU A 181 -5.57 8.83 -5.52
C LEU A 181 -5.33 8.82 -4.01
N GLY A 182 -6.30 9.29 -3.24
CA GLY A 182 -6.25 9.35 -1.78
C GLY A 182 -7.32 8.48 -1.11
N PHE A 183 -6.97 7.91 0.03
CA PHE A 183 -7.85 7.15 0.90
C PHE A 183 -7.92 7.84 2.27
N SER A 184 -9.12 7.98 2.82
CA SER A 184 -9.32 8.63 4.12
C SER A 184 -10.11 7.78 5.09
N THR A 185 -9.84 7.99 6.38
CA THR A 185 -10.65 7.53 7.51
C THR A 185 -10.60 8.57 8.61
N ASN A 186 -11.72 8.75 9.33
CA ASN A 186 -11.82 9.73 10.42
C ASN A 186 -11.34 11.12 9.98
N SER A 187 -11.78 11.56 8.81
CA SER A 187 -11.49 12.86 8.19
C SER A 187 -10.01 13.15 7.87
N ASN A 188 -9.13 12.14 7.91
CA ASN A 188 -7.71 12.28 7.64
C ASN A 188 -7.30 11.41 6.46
N GLU A 189 -6.39 11.91 5.63
CA GLU A 189 -5.74 11.10 4.60
C GLU A 189 -4.85 10.05 5.27
N ARG A 190 -5.03 8.78 4.89
CA ARG A 190 -4.30 7.63 5.45
C ARG A 190 -3.31 7.03 4.47
N MET A 191 -3.69 6.99 3.21
CA MET A 191 -2.88 6.45 2.12
C MET A 191 -3.08 7.31 0.88
N ARG A 192 -2.00 7.46 0.11
CA ARG A 192 -1.99 8.16 -1.18
C ARG A 192 -1.17 7.38 -2.20
N ILE A 193 -1.60 7.42 -3.45
CA ILE A 193 -0.78 7.09 -4.63
C ILE A 193 -0.57 8.37 -5.43
N GLU A 194 0.68 8.82 -5.51
CA GLU A 194 1.11 10.02 -6.23
C GLU A 194 1.07 9.82 -7.76
N SER A 195 1.14 10.93 -8.51
CA SER A 195 1.04 10.90 -9.98
C SER A 195 2.17 10.16 -10.69
N ASP A 196 3.30 9.95 -10.02
CA ASP A 196 4.45 9.16 -10.46
C ASP A 196 4.41 7.69 -9.96
N GLY A 197 3.32 7.32 -9.28
CA GLY A 197 3.07 5.98 -8.75
C GLY A 197 3.69 5.71 -7.38
N ASP A 198 4.26 6.71 -6.70
CA ASP A 198 4.79 6.53 -5.34
C ASP A 198 3.64 6.42 -4.32
N VAL A 199 3.79 5.51 -3.36
CA VAL A 199 2.76 5.23 -2.34
C VAL A 199 3.18 5.80 -0.99
N GLY A 200 2.35 6.68 -0.43
CA GLY A 200 2.48 7.19 0.93
C GLY A 200 1.46 6.55 1.86
N ILE A 201 1.88 6.09 3.04
CA ILE A 201 1.00 5.65 4.13
C ILE A 201 1.39 6.46 5.38
N GLY A 202 0.44 7.21 5.95
CA GLY A 202 0.71 8.15 7.04
C GLY A 202 1.51 9.40 6.62
N THR A 203 1.70 9.63 5.33
CA THR A 203 2.36 10.82 4.76
C THR A 203 1.68 11.23 3.46
N SER A 204 1.62 12.54 3.19
CA SER A 204 1.11 13.13 1.96
C SER A 204 2.21 13.53 0.96
N SER A 205 3.47 13.20 1.26
CA SER A 205 4.63 13.38 0.39
C SER A 205 5.49 12.13 0.49
N ALA A 206 5.41 11.25 -0.49
CA ALA A 206 6.27 10.09 -0.60
C ALA A 206 7.61 10.51 -1.22
N ALA A 207 8.73 10.18 -0.57
CA ALA A 207 10.08 10.45 -1.10
C ALA A 207 10.65 9.27 -1.90
N TYR A 208 9.99 8.11 -1.80
CA TYR A 208 10.35 6.86 -2.42
C TYR A 208 9.08 6.12 -2.83
N LYS A 209 9.24 5.11 -3.70
CA LYS A 209 8.15 4.24 -4.20
C LYS A 209 7.18 3.75 -3.13
N LEU A 210 7.67 3.45 -1.93
CA LEU A 210 6.85 3.22 -0.75
C LEU A 210 7.41 4.02 0.43
N SER A 211 6.62 4.95 0.95
CA SER A 211 6.92 5.72 2.15
C SER A 211 5.87 5.42 3.21
N VAL A 212 6.26 4.75 4.30
CA VAL A 212 5.39 4.50 5.46
C VAL A 212 5.88 5.35 6.61
N ARG A 213 4.99 6.11 7.24
CA ARG A 213 5.33 7.03 8.33
C ARG A 213 4.41 6.82 9.52
N HIS A 214 5.01 6.79 10.71
CA HIS A 214 4.30 6.73 11.98
C HIS A 214 5.11 7.47 13.05
N ASP A 215 4.68 8.68 13.41
CA ASP A 215 5.45 9.59 14.27
C ASP A 215 5.08 9.50 15.76
N GLN A 216 4.46 8.40 16.18
CA GLN A 216 4.10 8.21 17.58
C GLN A 216 5.23 7.49 18.32
N ASP A 217 5.66 8.08 19.44
CA ASP A 217 6.68 7.48 20.32
C ASP A 217 6.30 6.08 20.78
N GLY A 218 7.26 5.15 20.73
CA GLY A 218 7.09 3.77 21.20
C GLY A 218 6.43 2.81 20.21
N TYR A 219 6.05 3.27 19.01
CA TYR A 219 5.46 2.42 17.98
C TYR A 219 6.42 2.21 16.80
N GLY A 220 6.45 0.98 16.29
CA GLY A 220 7.12 0.67 15.03
C GLY A 220 6.35 1.21 13.83
N VAL A 221 7.06 1.58 12.76
CA VAL A 221 6.47 2.08 11.52
C VAL A 221 5.89 0.94 10.65
N MET A 222 6.47 -0.25 10.72
CA MET A 222 6.09 -1.41 9.92
C MET A 222 6.25 -2.69 10.73
N SER A 223 5.23 -3.54 10.67
CA SER A 223 5.33 -4.93 11.14
C SER A 223 5.49 -5.85 9.94
N VAL A 224 6.47 -6.74 10.00
CA VAL A 224 6.61 -7.88 9.08
C VAL A 224 6.47 -9.11 9.94
N ASP A 225 5.46 -9.93 9.65
CA ASP A 225 5.16 -11.13 10.43
C ASP A 225 4.89 -12.32 9.50
N ASN A 226 5.26 -13.50 10.00
CA ASN A 226 4.92 -14.77 9.39
C ASN A 226 4.66 -15.78 10.51
N ALA A 227 3.40 -16.11 10.75
CA ALA A 227 3.00 -17.02 11.82
C ALA A 227 3.39 -18.49 11.58
N THR A 228 3.94 -18.84 10.42
CA THR A 228 4.30 -20.23 10.09
C THR A 228 5.61 -20.61 10.77
N ALA A 229 5.63 -21.71 11.53
CA ALA A 229 6.81 -22.12 12.32
C ALA A 229 8.11 -22.28 11.50
N GLY A 230 8.05 -22.64 10.22
CA GLY A 230 9.21 -22.69 9.30
C GLY A 230 9.26 -21.55 8.27
N GLY A 231 8.44 -20.53 8.47
CA GLY A 231 8.40 -19.34 7.64
C GLY A 231 9.58 -18.41 7.85
N PHE A 232 9.69 -17.45 6.95
CA PHE A 232 10.58 -16.30 7.05
C PHE A 232 9.74 -15.04 7.21
N SER A 233 10.10 -14.20 8.17
CA SER A 233 9.55 -12.86 8.33
C SER A 233 10.62 -11.84 8.00
N GLY A 234 10.46 -11.09 6.91
CA GLY A 234 11.44 -10.10 6.51
C GLY A 234 11.24 -9.56 5.11
N ILE A 235 12.28 -8.88 4.61
CA ILE A 235 12.29 -8.22 3.32
C ILE A 235 13.25 -8.96 2.38
N TYR A 236 12.76 -9.33 1.20
CA TYR A 236 13.57 -9.88 0.13
C TYR A 236 14.15 -8.79 -0.75
N LEU A 237 15.42 -8.96 -1.12
CA LEU A 237 16.12 -8.13 -2.09
C LEU A 237 16.27 -8.94 -3.38
N LEU A 238 15.62 -8.47 -4.44
CA LEU A 238 15.55 -9.15 -5.74
C LEU A 238 16.16 -8.28 -6.85
N GLN A 239 16.70 -8.92 -7.88
CA GLN A 239 17.02 -8.29 -9.16
C GLN A 239 16.22 -9.02 -10.25
N GLY A 240 15.10 -8.43 -10.66
CA GLY A 240 14.08 -9.15 -11.43
C GLY A 240 13.52 -10.30 -10.61
N THR A 241 13.62 -11.53 -11.12
CA THR A 241 13.23 -12.76 -10.39
C THR A 241 14.36 -13.38 -9.58
N SER A 242 15.58 -12.85 -9.67
CA SER A 242 16.74 -13.43 -9.00
C SER A 242 16.87 -12.96 -7.55
N TYR A 243 17.01 -13.91 -6.62
CA TYR A 243 17.34 -13.63 -5.22
C TYR A 243 18.74 -13.03 -5.07
N ARG A 244 18.83 -11.91 -4.33
CA ARG A 244 20.09 -11.18 -4.06
C ARG A 244 20.40 -11.06 -2.57
N GLY A 245 19.41 -11.23 -1.70
CA GLY A 245 19.60 -11.25 -0.27
C GLY A 245 18.29 -11.04 0.49
N HIS A 246 18.39 -10.98 1.80
CA HIS A 246 17.27 -10.61 2.67
C HIS A 246 17.75 -9.99 3.97
N ILE A 247 16.80 -9.37 4.67
CA ILE A 247 16.90 -9.01 6.08
C ILE A 247 15.65 -9.52 6.77
N GLY A 248 15.79 -10.29 7.85
CA GLY A 248 14.62 -10.79 8.57
C GLY A 248 14.95 -11.84 9.63
N TYR A 249 13.93 -12.59 10.03
CA TYR A 249 14.00 -13.64 11.03
C TYR A 249 13.50 -14.96 10.44
N VAL A 250 14.25 -16.04 10.64
CA VAL A 250 13.83 -17.40 10.29
C VAL A 250 13.18 -18.02 11.50
N ASN A 251 11.93 -18.45 11.38
CA ASN A 251 11.19 -19.02 12.50
C ASN A 251 11.78 -20.37 12.98
N THR A 252 11.49 -20.75 14.23
CA THR A 252 12.20 -21.80 14.98
C THR A 252 11.82 -23.25 14.62
N GLY A 253 10.82 -23.49 13.78
CA GLY A 253 10.28 -24.82 13.45
C GLY A 253 10.25 -25.16 11.95
N GLY A 254 9.64 -26.29 11.57
CA GLY A 254 9.37 -26.64 10.16
C GLY A 254 10.59 -26.84 9.23
N VAL A 255 10.35 -26.78 7.92
CA VAL A 255 11.38 -26.83 6.86
C VAL A 255 11.50 -25.42 6.28
N SER A 256 12.63 -24.75 6.48
CA SER A 256 12.95 -23.46 5.87
C SER A 256 13.96 -23.67 4.74
N THR A 257 13.80 -22.95 3.63
CA THR A 257 14.83 -22.88 2.57
C THR A 257 16.02 -22.00 2.97
N PHE A 258 15.86 -21.17 4.00
CA PHE A 258 16.92 -20.36 4.61
C PHE A 258 17.55 -21.13 5.78
N GLY A 259 18.88 -21.09 5.91
CA GLY A 259 19.60 -21.68 7.05
C GLY A 259 19.32 -20.94 8.37
N GLY A 260 19.87 -21.38 9.50
CA GLY A 260 19.83 -20.61 10.77
C GLY A 260 18.44 -20.37 11.36
N LYS A 261 17.68 -21.43 11.63
CA LYS A 261 16.38 -21.35 12.33
C LYS A 261 16.50 -20.61 13.66
N GLY A 262 15.48 -19.81 13.97
CA GLY A 262 15.41 -19.01 15.19
C GLY A 262 16.38 -17.84 15.23
N SER A 263 17.05 -17.52 14.13
CA SER A 263 18.02 -16.42 14.06
C SER A 263 17.50 -15.25 13.25
N TYR A 264 17.90 -14.06 13.67
CA TYR A 264 17.87 -12.89 12.82
C TYR A 264 19.01 -12.98 11.79
N GLN A 265 18.71 -12.64 10.54
CA GLN A 265 19.57 -12.86 9.40
C GLN A 265 19.67 -11.61 8.53
N LEU A 266 20.91 -11.28 8.22
CA LEU A 266 21.28 -10.47 7.07
C LEU A 266 22.01 -11.42 6.13
N ALA A 267 21.46 -11.67 4.96
CA ALA A 267 22.04 -12.60 4.02
C ALA A 267 22.19 -11.95 2.65
N SER A 268 23.36 -12.13 2.05
CA SER A 268 23.55 -12.00 0.61
C SER A 268 23.25 -13.35 -0.05
N GLY A 269 22.76 -13.34 -1.30
CA GLY A 269 22.55 -14.57 -2.07
C GLY A 269 23.88 -15.20 -2.51
N ASN A 270 24.07 -15.38 -3.81
CA ASN A 270 25.34 -15.86 -4.37
C ASN A 270 26.43 -14.77 -4.42
N ARG A 271 26.51 -13.92 -3.38
CA ARG A 271 27.37 -12.74 -3.28
C ARG A 271 27.94 -12.64 -1.88
N HIS A 272 29.03 -11.89 -1.73
CA HIS A 272 29.60 -11.56 -0.44
C HIS A 272 28.70 -10.56 0.32
N MET A 273 28.83 -10.51 1.66
CA MET A 273 28.27 -9.42 2.45
C MET A 273 29.30 -8.29 2.55
N LEU A 274 28.92 -7.09 2.16
CA LEU A 274 29.80 -5.93 2.10
C LEU A 274 29.33 -4.81 3.04
N PHE A 275 30.22 -4.36 3.92
CA PHE A 275 30.07 -3.14 4.70
C PHE A 275 30.95 -2.04 4.10
N SER A 276 30.31 -0.94 3.75
CA SER A 276 30.96 0.21 3.11
C SER A 276 30.67 1.51 3.84
N THR A 277 31.51 2.51 3.64
CA THR A 277 31.24 3.89 4.08
C THR A 277 31.35 4.87 2.92
N ASN A 278 30.65 6.00 3.04
CA ASN A 278 30.69 7.07 2.05
C ASN A 278 32.07 7.78 2.09
N SER A 279 32.64 8.06 0.92
CA SER A 279 33.90 8.81 0.76
C SER A 279 33.73 10.29 0.40
N GLY A 280 32.50 10.80 0.41
CA GLY A 280 32.14 12.19 0.15
C GLY A 280 31.58 12.50 -1.24
N ALA A 281 31.40 11.51 -2.13
CA ALA A 281 30.99 11.73 -3.53
C ALA A 281 30.13 10.60 -4.15
N GLU A 282 29.10 10.09 -3.46
CA GLU A 282 28.29 8.91 -3.88
C GLU A 282 29.13 7.62 -4.14
N THR A 283 30.43 7.68 -3.89
CA THR A 283 31.36 6.56 -3.95
C THR A 283 31.47 5.91 -2.58
N TYR A 284 31.08 4.64 -2.51
CA TYR A 284 31.20 3.80 -1.33
C TYR A 284 32.54 3.06 -1.36
N LEU A 285 33.28 3.08 -0.24
CA LEU A 285 34.54 2.34 -0.08
C LEU A 285 34.33 1.08 0.73
N GLU A 286 34.98 0.00 0.29
CA GLU A 286 35.00 -1.30 0.98
C GLU A 286 35.70 -1.18 2.33
N ARG A 287 34.99 -1.46 3.44
CA ARG A 287 35.58 -1.41 4.80
C ARG A 287 35.70 -2.79 5.42
N MET A 288 34.67 -3.61 5.27
CA MET A 288 34.67 -5.00 5.72
C MET A 288 33.87 -5.87 4.76
N ILE A 289 34.36 -7.07 4.49
CA ILE A 289 33.71 -8.06 3.64
C ILE A 289 33.60 -9.39 4.39
N ILE A 290 32.46 -10.06 4.25
CA ILE A 290 32.32 -11.50 4.50
C ILE A 290 32.18 -12.15 3.13
N ALA A 291 33.22 -12.85 2.70
CA ALA A 291 33.28 -13.56 1.45
C ALA A 291 32.20 -14.66 1.37
N GLN A 292 31.89 -15.10 0.16
CA GLN A 292 30.90 -16.18 -0.06
C GLN A 292 31.27 -17.49 0.64
N ASP A 293 32.56 -17.71 0.86
CA ASP A 293 33.12 -18.87 1.57
C ASP A 293 33.28 -18.63 3.08
N GLY A 294 32.82 -17.48 3.60
CA GLY A 294 32.81 -17.16 5.03
C GLY A 294 34.06 -16.43 5.54
N ARG A 295 35.08 -16.21 4.72
CA ARG A 295 36.27 -15.45 5.13
C ARG A 295 35.94 -13.98 5.38
N VAL A 296 36.55 -13.38 6.40
CA VAL A 296 36.32 -11.99 6.81
C VAL A 296 37.54 -11.13 6.46
N GLY A 297 37.32 -10.07 5.71
CA GLY A 297 38.34 -9.05 5.41
C GLY A 297 37.98 -7.72 6.03
N ILE A 298 38.98 -7.01 6.56
CA ILE A 298 38.88 -5.62 6.99
C ILE A 298 39.94 -4.83 6.24
N ASN A 299 39.50 -3.76 5.57
CA ASN A 299 40.34 -2.85 4.79
C ASN A 299 41.16 -3.53 3.68
N THR A 300 40.75 -4.72 3.21
CA THR A 300 41.47 -5.52 2.21
C THR A 300 41.35 -4.99 0.78
N ASN A 301 40.40 -4.09 0.51
CA ASN A 301 40.22 -3.40 -0.78
C ASN A 301 39.85 -1.90 -0.57
N PRO A 302 40.74 -1.09 0.02
CA PRO A 302 40.39 0.21 0.61
C PRO A 302 40.05 1.30 -0.41
N THR A 303 40.48 1.14 -1.67
CA THR A 303 40.27 2.14 -2.73
C THR A 303 39.11 1.79 -3.65
N ASN A 304 38.57 0.56 -3.56
CA ASN A 304 37.52 0.06 -4.44
C ASN A 304 37.86 0.17 -5.95
N LEU A 305 39.16 0.27 -6.30
CA LEU A 305 39.65 0.46 -7.68
C LEU A 305 39.86 -0.86 -8.44
N SER A 306 39.73 -2.00 -7.77
CA SER A 306 39.84 -3.35 -8.35
C SER A 306 38.54 -4.13 -8.11
N ALA A 307 38.22 -5.09 -8.99
CA ALA A 307 37.19 -6.09 -8.74
C ALA A 307 37.39 -6.72 -7.35
N THR A 308 36.28 -7.03 -6.66
CA THR A 308 36.27 -7.40 -5.23
C THR A 308 37.39 -8.38 -4.87
N ILE A 309 38.41 -7.89 -4.16
CA ILE A 309 39.54 -8.71 -3.70
C ILE A 309 39.05 -9.50 -2.48
N GLN A 310 38.82 -10.79 -2.67
CA GLN A 310 38.42 -11.67 -1.57
C GLN A 310 39.57 -11.77 -0.55
N PRO A 311 39.26 -11.76 0.77
CA PRO A 311 40.28 -11.96 1.80
C PRO A 311 41.01 -13.27 1.55
N THR A 312 42.33 -13.32 1.65
CA THR A 312 43.12 -14.53 1.43
C THR A 312 43.16 -15.46 2.64
N SER A 313 42.75 -14.96 3.82
CA SER A 313 42.73 -15.68 5.10
C SER A 313 41.34 -15.64 5.73
N ASN A 314 41.03 -16.56 6.66
CA ASN A 314 39.75 -16.59 7.38
C ASN A 314 39.41 -15.27 8.08
N LEU A 315 40.42 -14.63 8.64
CA LEU A 315 40.36 -13.24 9.07
C LEU A 315 41.60 -12.52 8.53
N GLN A 316 41.39 -11.50 7.71
CA GLN A 316 42.48 -10.66 7.18
C GLN A 316 42.20 -9.20 7.52
N VAL A 317 43.14 -8.56 8.21
CA VAL A 317 43.13 -7.12 8.44
C VAL A 317 44.29 -6.51 7.68
N ASN A 318 44.00 -5.66 6.70
CA ASN A 318 45.03 -4.89 6.01
C ASN A 318 45.25 -3.56 6.73
N GLY A 319 46.17 -3.59 7.69
CA GLY A 319 46.43 -2.49 8.61
C GLY A 319 46.92 -3.01 9.95
N SER A 320 46.86 -2.18 10.98
CA SER A 320 47.24 -2.55 12.34
C SER A 320 46.08 -3.20 13.09
N VAL A 321 46.37 -4.25 13.85
CA VAL A 321 45.46 -4.84 14.84
C VAL A 321 45.93 -4.42 16.23
N ALA A 322 45.06 -3.77 17.00
CA ALA A 322 45.32 -3.52 18.41
C ALA A 322 45.03 -4.79 19.21
N VAL A 323 46.00 -5.23 20.01
CA VAL A 323 45.86 -6.39 20.89
C VAL A 323 46.11 -5.97 22.34
N GLY A 324 45.52 -6.69 23.30
CA GLY A 324 45.81 -6.47 24.72
C GLY A 324 47.29 -6.71 25.01
N VAL A 325 47.96 -5.67 25.51
CA VAL A 325 49.35 -5.71 25.98
C VAL A 325 49.36 -5.53 27.50
N ILE A 326 49.97 -6.47 28.21
CA ILE A 326 50.29 -6.28 29.63
C ILE A 326 51.79 -6.21 29.82
N ARG A 327 52.20 -5.28 30.68
CA ARG A 327 53.54 -5.19 31.22
C ARG A 327 53.54 -5.71 32.65
N VAL A 328 54.25 -6.80 32.89
CA VAL A 328 54.40 -7.40 34.23
C VAL A 328 55.74 -6.97 34.79
N THR A 329 55.69 -6.15 35.83
CA THR A 329 56.88 -5.69 36.57
C THR A 329 56.99 -6.49 37.86
N VAL A 330 58.09 -7.23 38.04
CA VAL A 330 58.33 -8.03 39.25
C VAL A 330 59.71 -7.72 39.85
N GLY A 331 59.71 -7.49 41.16
CA GLY A 331 60.91 -7.32 41.98
C GLY A 331 61.43 -8.64 42.56
N ALA A 332 61.97 -8.60 43.78
CA ALA A 332 62.53 -9.76 44.46
C ALA A 332 61.47 -10.83 44.82
N GLY A 333 61.88 -12.11 44.84
CA GLY A 333 61.03 -13.25 45.22
C GLY A 333 60.52 -14.08 44.03
N ASN A 334 60.05 -15.30 44.29
CA ASN A 334 59.41 -16.14 43.27
C ASN A 334 57.97 -15.66 43.04
N VAL A 335 57.57 -15.48 41.79
CA VAL A 335 56.23 -14.95 41.42
C VAL A 335 55.67 -15.81 40.30
N THR A 336 54.38 -16.12 40.37
CA THR A 336 53.63 -16.73 39.26
C THR A 336 52.66 -15.70 38.70
N TYR A 337 52.64 -15.56 37.37
CA TYR A 337 51.71 -14.72 36.65
C TYR A 337 50.93 -15.56 35.63
N THR A 338 49.64 -15.78 35.90
CA THR A 338 48.75 -16.48 34.98
C THR A 338 48.24 -15.50 33.93
N VAL A 339 48.47 -15.81 32.65
CA VAL A 339 48.10 -14.95 31.54
C VAL A 339 46.57 -14.93 31.38
N PRO A 340 45.89 -13.77 31.54
CA PRO A 340 44.46 -13.70 31.35
C PRO A 340 44.05 -14.02 29.91
N SER A 341 42.82 -14.50 29.74
CA SER A 341 42.29 -14.82 28.40
C SER A 341 42.13 -13.61 27.48
N THR A 342 42.35 -12.39 27.95
CA THR A 342 42.22 -11.15 27.18
C THR A 342 43.56 -10.65 26.60
N ILE A 343 44.68 -11.30 26.92
CA ILE A 343 46.02 -10.82 26.56
C ILE A 343 46.62 -11.64 25.44
N SER A 344 47.18 -10.95 24.45
CA SER A 344 47.92 -11.58 23.34
C SER A 344 49.39 -11.16 23.33
N LYS A 345 49.76 -10.15 24.14
CA LYS A 345 51.13 -9.67 24.27
C LYS A 345 51.50 -9.43 25.73
N LEU A 346 52.60 -10.05 26.15
CA LEU A 346 53.16 -9.90 27.48
C LEU A 346 54.57 -9.29 27.37
N ILE A 347 54.87 -8.29 28.20
CA ILE A 347 56.20 -7.70 28.36
C ILE A 347 56.62 -7.89 29.81
N LEU A 348 57.75 -8.56 30.03
CA LEU A 348 58.22 -8.97 31.34
C LEU A 348 59.42 -8.13 31.77
N ASP A 349 59.23 -7.29 32.79
CA ASP A 349 60.28 -6.50 33.45
C ASP A 349 60.58 -7.14 34.82
N ALA A 350 61.54 -8.05 34.87
CA ALA A 350 61.76 -8.95 35.99
C ALA A 350 63.20 -8.88 36.51
N SER A 351 63.40 -8.39 37.73
CA SER A 351 64.72 -8.19 38.36
C SER A 351 64.88 -9.00 39.66
N GLY A 352 66.12 -9.26 40.11
CA GLY A 352 66.39 -9.74 41.48
C GLY A 352 66.68 -11.24 41.69
N GLY A 353 67.34 -11.94 40.77
CA GLY A 353 67.99 -13.24 41.02
C GLY A 353 67.10 -14.47 41.30
N SER A 354 65.80 -14.31 41.49
CA SER A 354 64.80 -15.37 41.67
C SER A 354 64.14 -15.81 40.34
N THR A 355 63.02 -16.55 40.35
CA THR A 355 62.30 -17.01 39.14
C THR A 355 60.94 -16.33 38.98
N LEU A 356 60.57 -15.90 37.76
CA LEU A 356 59.19 -15.58 37.37
C LEU A 356 58.62 -16.74 36.56
N THR A 357 57.52 -17.32 37.01
CA THR A 357 56.74 -18.30 36.26
C THR A 357 55.60 -17.59 35.56
N VAL A 358 55.53 -17.65 34.23
CA VAL A 358 54.39 -17.19 33.45
C VAL A 358 53.58 -18.40 33.06
N GLU A 359 52.34 -18.43 33.53
CA GLU A 359 51.45 -19.54 33.29
C GLU A 359 50.55 -19.25 32.09
N LEU A 360 50.74 -20.02 31.02
CA LEU A 360 49.87 -19.93 29.84
C LEU A 360 48.55 -20.67 30.11
N PRO A 361 47.43 -20.22 29.52
CA PRO A 361 46.15 -20.91 29.66
C PRO A 361 46.21 -22.36 29.16
N ASP A 362 45.29 -23.20 29.63
CA ASP A 362 45.10 -24.55 29.11
C ASP A 362 44.82 -24.48 27.59
N PRO A 363 45.63 -25.15 26.74
CA PRO A 363 45.50 -25.08 25.29
C PRO A 363 44.12 -25.54 24.79
N THR A 364 43.45 -26.46 25.50
CA THR A 364 42.11 -26.97 25.14
C THR A 364 41.01 -25.90 25.24
N THR A 365 41.25 -24.82 25.98
CA THR A 365 40.31 -23.70 26.15
C THR A 365 40.58 -22.55 25.19
N CYS A 366 41.65 -22.61 24.39
CA CYS A 366 42.09 -21.49 23.56
C CYS A 366 42.73 -21.91 22.21
N THR A 367 42.16 -22.90 21.54
CA THR A 367 42.55 -23.32 20.18
C THR A 367 42.73 -22.13 19.23
N GLY A 368 43.86 -22.09 18.52
CA GLY A 368 44.21 -21.04 17.56
C GLY A 368 44.72 -19.73 18.18
N ARG A 369 44.86 -19.65 19.52
CA ARG A 369 45.38 -18.46 20.20
C ARG A 369 46.88 -18.28 19.96
N LEU A 370 47.27 -17.03 19.68
CA LEU A 370 48.64 -16.55 19.67
C LEU A 370 48.93 -15.71 20.93
N ILE A 371 49.97 -16.08 21.68
CA ILE A 371 50.52 -15.26 22.77
C ILE A 371 51.98 -14.95 22.45
N SER A 372 52.32 -13.67 22.42
CA SER A 372 53.70 -13.22 22.29
C SER A 372 54.23 -12.76 23.64
N VAL A 373 55.28 -13.41 24.13
CA VAL A 373 55.96 -13.04 25.38
C VAL A 373 57.29 -12.39 25.04
N SER A 374 57.51 -11.19 25.55
CA SER A 374 58.75 -10.43 25.38
C SER A 374 59.41 -10.24 26.73
N ARG A 375 60.72 -10.44 26.76
CA ARG A 375 61.52 -10.03 27.90
C ARG A 375 61.89 -8.55 27.71
N GLY A 376 61.48 -7.70 28.66
CA GLY A 376 61.82 -6.28 28.71
C GLY A 376 63.17 -6.09 29.41
N THR A 377 63.16 -5.78 30.70
CA THR A 377 64.33 -5.45 31.52
C THR A 377 64.52 -6.41 32.70
N GLY A 378 65.74 -6.46 33.25
CA GLY A 378 66.07 -7.20 34.47
C GLY A 378 66.77 -8.56 34.27
N THR A 379 67.24 -9.17 35.35
CA THR A 379 68.15 -10.34 35.34
C THR A 379 67.50 -11.65 35.77
N LYS A 380 66.20 -11.62 36.08
CA LYS A 380 65.47 -12.76 36.63
C LYS A 380 65.37 -13.91 35.61
N THR A 381 65.40 -15.15 36.08
CA THR A 381 65.05 -16.33 35.26
C THR A 381 63.55 -16.30 35.00
N ILE A 382 63.14 -16.43 33.75
CA ILE A 382 61.72 -16.48 33.39
C ILE A 382 61.42 -17.87 32.85
N THR A 383 60.52 -18.55 33.54
CA THR A 383 59.97 -19.85 33.17
C THR A 383 58.57 -19.64 32.60
N ILE A 384 58.28 -20.24 31.47
CA ILE A 384 56.93 -20.37 30.92
C ILE A 384 56.44 -21.77 31.29
N ASP A 385 55.29 -21.83 31.95
CA ASP A 385 54.71 -23.04 32.53
C ASP A 385 53.20 -23.07 32.25
N PRO A 386 52.75 -23.54 31.09
CA PRO A 386 51.32 -23.69 30.79
C PRO A 386 50.57 -24.52 31.85
N VAL A 387 49.28 -24.22 32.04
CA VAL A 387 48.39 -25.06 32.86
C VAL A 387 48.35 -26.48 32.28
N GLY A 388 48.62 -27.48 33.12
CA GLY A 388 48.68 -28.90 32.71
C GLY A 388 50.12 -29.38 32.44
N ALA A 389 50.35 -30.69 32.48
CA ALA A 389 51.68 -31.26 32.25
C ALA A 389 51.91 -31.62 30.78
N ASN A 390 53.13 -31.43 30.28
CA ASN A 390 53.59 -31.84 28.94
C ASN A 390 52.75 -31.30 27.78
N ASN A 391 52.67 -29.98 27.65
CA ASN A 391 51.91 -29.34 26.57
C ASN A 391 52.65 -28.16 25.93
N ILE A 392 53.97 -28.06 26.06
CA ILE A 392 54.81 -27.22 25.18
C ILE A 392 55.57 -28.13 24.22
N GLN A 393 55.26 -28.05 22.93
CA GLN A 393 55.99 -28.72 21.88
C GLN A 393 57.10 -27.81 21.35
N ASN A 394 58.35 -28.31 21.43
CA ASN A 394 59.53 -27.65 20.89
C ASN A 394 59.66 -27.93 19.38
N LEU A 395 60.47 -27.11 18.68
CA LEU A 395 60.74 -27.28 17.24
C LEU A 395 61.32 -28.64 16.86
N ASP A 396 61.98 -29.33 17.78
CA ASP A 396 62.55 -30.67 17.59
C ASP A 396 61.51 -31.80 17.78
N GLY A 397 60.24 -31.44 18.03
CA GLY A 397 59.14 -32.37 18.26
C GLY A 397 59.04 -32.91 19.68
N THR A 398 59.95 -32.52 20.59
CA THR A 398 59.85 -32.91 22.01
C THR A 398 58.75 -32.13 22.72
N ILE A 399 58.05 -32.79 23.65
CA ILE A 399 57.02 -32.17 24.48
C ILE A 399 57.55 -32.03 25.90
N THR A 400 57.48 -30.82 26.44
CA THR A 400 57.98 -30.46 27.77
C THR A 400 56.89 -29.75 28.58
N SER A 401 56.96 -29.86 29.91
CA SER A 401 56.03 -29.13 30.79
C SER A 401 56.38 -27.64 30.94
N THR A 402 57.66 -27.28 30.84
CA THR A 402 58.08 -25.88 30.97
C THR A 402 59.15 -25.53 29.95
N THR A 403 59.27 -24.24 29.63
CA THR A 403 60.37 -23.72 28.82
C THR A 403 60.89 -22.42 29.42
N SER A 404 62.19 -22.16 29.35
CA SER A 404 62.76 -20.91 29.85
C SER A 404 62.95 -19.91 28.72
N LEU A 405 62.67 -18.64 29.03
CA LEU A 405 63.08 -17.52 28.21
C LEU A 405 64.57 -17.25 28.49
N PRO A 406 65.45 -17.29 27.48
CA PRO A 406 66.88 -17.09 27.68
C PRO A 406 67.20 -15.74 28.32
N ALA A 407 68.30 -15.69 29.08
CA ALA A 407 68.81 -14.44 29.63
C ALA A 407 69.37 -13.53 28.52
N HIS A 408 69.18 -12.22 28.68
CA HIS A 408 69.71 -11.22 27.76
C HIS A 408 71.21 -11.00 27.98
N SER A 409 72.01 -10.84 26.92
CA SER A 409 73.38 -10.33 27.04
C SER A 409 73.35 -8.81 27.17
N ALA A 410 74.21 -8.19 27.98
CA ALA A 410 74.09 -6.78 28.40
C ALA A 410 74.03 -5.71 27.27
N ALA A 411 74.15 -6.08 25.98
CA ALA A 411 74.25 -5.16 24.86
C ALA A 411 73.30 -5.40 23.65
N GLY A 412 72.35 -6.35 23.64
CA GLY A 412 71.62 -6.67 22.39
C GLY A 412 70.15 -7.11 22.52
N ALA A 413 69.26 -6.37 21.83
CA ALA A 413 67.86 -6.64 21.44
C ALA A 413 67.02 -7.63 22.29
N GLY A 414 65.87 -7.17 22.79
CA GLY A 414 64.94 -7.99 23.58
C GLY A 414 64.49 -9.28 22.89
N ILE A 415 64.32 -10.36 23.66
CA ILE A 415 63.85 -11.66 23.15
C ILE A 415 62.33 -11.64 23.07
N ASN A 416 61.81 -12.03 21.90
CA ASN A 416 60.39 -12.30 21.68
C ASN A 416 60.19 -13.79 21.39
N ILE A 417 59.31 -14.44 22.15
CA ILE A 417 58.86 -15.81 21.85
C ILE A 417 57.36 -15.77 21.64
N GLN A 418 56.90 -16.53 20.64
CA GLN A 418 55.49 -16.68 20.34
C GLN A 418 55.06 -18.09 20.73
N PHE A 419 53.85 -18.20 21.24
CA PHE A 419 53.22 -19.46 21.57
C PHE A 419 51.91 -19.56 20.80
N TRP A 420 51.72 -20.65 20.07
CA TRP A 420 50.52 -20.95 19.29
C TRP A 420 49.83 -22.19 19.85
N SER A 421 48.56 -22.08 20.21
CA SER A 421 47.77 -23.25 20.64
C SER A 421 47.10 -23.92 19.43
N ASP A 422 47.24 -25.23 19.29
CA ASP A 422 46.43 -26.03 18.34
C ASP A 422 45.18 -26.65 18.99
N GLY A 423 44.91 -26.34 20.26
CA GLY A 423 43.84 -26.95 21.05
C GLY A 423 44.28 -28.19 21.84
N VAL A 424 45.52 -28.63 21.72
CA VAL A 424 46.11 -29.77 22.45
C VAL A 424 47.43 -29.35 23.11
N ASN A 425 48.34 -28.73 22.34
CA ASN A 425 49.65 -28.27 22.78
C ASN A 425 49.87 -26.79 22.41
N TRP A 426 50.79 -26.16 23.12
CA TRP A 426 51.44 -24.91 22.75
C TRP A 426 52.69 -25.18 21.92
N TYR A 427 52.79 -24.54 20.76
CA TYR A 427 53.99 -24.56 19.91
C TYR A 427 54.79 -23.29 20.13
N ARG A 428 56.08 -23.46 20.38
CA ARG A 428 57.05 -22.39 20.60
C ARG A 428 57.72 -21.93 19.31
#